data_AF-A0A1B9YEP3-F1
#
_entry.id   AF-A0A1B9YEP3-F1
#
_cell.length_a   1.000
_cell.length_b   1.000
_cell.length_c   1.000
_cell.angle_alpha   90.00
_cell.angle_beta   90.00
_cell.angle_gamma   90.00
#
_symmetry.space_group_name_H-M   'P 1'
#
loop_
_entity.id
_entity.type
_entity.pdbx_description
1 polymer ?
#
loop_
_entity_poly.entity_id
_entity_poly.type
_entity_poly.pdbx_seq_one_letter_code
_entity_poly.pdbx_strand_id
1 'polypeptide(L)'
;MKQKIRRLKDILFLSFLFSLTLSSCRQDEINQTEAEKNSTTSSFGIFESKNNKNAKNASTTSDAYAFRLLYFTYYIDHPEEAVDFKDLTLPYIDFSYSSQVFYDEDGTRKTLFPIIVDNQVRNVVVASVTNENDMVSWYIPEYDKDVETAILSFSDRRGTSENPHEIEEVIINVPPKKNHYLAPFEPTIPGMPLPPIGGCTTYNNCGGGGGGGGGISTPPVSTSQPPPPPKTPVDIKKFLSCLNINQPANLKVYAQTMASSPPGHAFISITQGSNVMVFGFYPQSGFPSNINGPSTFADDSGHAYTHSWNIGTISPTQLQLIIAQAHLYSTYNYDLGFSNCADFALSAISLAGVNTNNNGIDTPDTVSSLIGGLPQPGTAPTSNRTCN
;
A
#
# COMPACT_ATOMS: atom_id res chain seq x y z
N MET A 1 -76.60 -5.14 -12.09
CA MET A 1 -75.76 -4.54 -11.02
C MET A 1 -74.62 -5.45 -10.56
N LYS A 2 -74.86 -6.75 -10.29
CA LYS A 2 -73.83 -7.71 -9.88
C LYS A 2 -72.65 -7.91 -10.86
N GLN A 3 -72.87 -7.76 -12.16
CA GLN A 3 -71.84 -7.97 -13.18
C GLN A 3 -70.84 -6.80 -13.31
N LYS A 4 -71.28 -5.56 -12.99
CA LYS A 4 -70.39 -4.37 -12.95
C LYS A 4 -69.44 -4.40 -11.76
N ILE A 5 -69.87 -4.97 -10.63
CA ILE A 5 -69.05 -5.07 -9.41
C ILE A 5 -67.93 -6.11 -9.58
N ARG A 6 -68.17 -7.18 -10.35
CA ARG A 6 -67.16 -8.22 -10.62
C ARG A 6 -66.02 -7.67 -11.49
N ARG A 7 -66.34 -6.93 -12.56
CA ARG A 7 -65.34 -6.27 -13.41
C ARG A 7 -64.51 -5.22 -12.66
N LEU A 8 -65.08 -4.52 -11.69
CA LEU A 8 -64.33 -3.55 -10.88
C LEU A 8 -63.31 -4.23 -9.96
N LYS A 9 -63.65 -5.39 -9.39
CA LYS A 9 -62.72 -6.19 -8.58
C LYS A 9 -61.59 -6.77 -9.40
N ASP A 10 -61.88 -7.25 -10.61
CA ASP A 10 -60.84 -7.79 -11.50
C ASP A 10 -59.87 -6.70 -11.97
N ILE A 11 -60.36 -5.47 -12.22
CA ILE A 11 -59.52 -4.31 -12.56
C ILE A 11 -58.69 -3.82 -11.36
N LEU A 12 -59.26 -3.80 -10.15
CA LEU A 12 -58.51 -3.45 -8.94
C LEU A 12 -57.42 -4.48 -8.61
N PHE A 13 -57.70 -5.77 -8.83
CA PHE A 13 -56.75 -6.84 -8.58
C PHE A 13 -55.59 -6.82 -9.60
N LEU A 14 -55.88 -6.51 -10.87
CA LEU A 14 -54.85 -6.32 -11.90
C LEU A 14 -53.97 -5.09 -11.63
N SER A 15 -54.56 -3.98 -11.14
CA SER A 15 -53.84 -2.77 -10.73
C SER A 15 -52.91 -3.03 -9.54
N PHE A 16 -53.35 -3.85 -8.57
CA PHE A 16 -52.55 -4.23 -7.40
C PHE A 16 -51.40 -5.18 -7.76
N LEU A 17 -51.60 -6.10 -8.71
CA LEU A 17 -50.53 -6.97 -9.23
C LEU A 17 -49.50 -6.19 -10.07
N PHE A 18 -49.92 -5.19 -10.84
CA PHE A 18 -49.01 -4.38 -11.66
C PHE A 18 -48.17 -3.40 -10.83
N SER A 19 -48.66 -2.98 -9.66
CA SER A 19 -47.89 -2.14 -8.72
C SER A 19 -46.86 -2.94 -7.91
N LEU A 20 -47.07 -4.25 -7.70
CA LEU A 20 -46.09 -5.14 -7.06
C LEU A 20 -44.92 -5.54 -7.99
N THR A 21 -45.08 -5.45 -9.31
CA THR A 21 -44.01 -5.77 -10.28
C THR A 21 -43.13 -4.57 -10.66
N LEU A 22 -43.48 -3.35 -10.25
CA LEU A 22 -42.69 -2.14 -10.51
C LEU A 22 -41.80 -1.72 -9.33
N SER A 23 -41.78 -2.49 -8.24
CA SER A 23 -40.93 -2.24 -7.07
C SER A 23 -39.74 -3.20 -6.94
N SER A 24 -39.45 -4.01 -7.96
CA SER A 24 -38.39 -5.04 -7.89
C SER A 24 -37.20 -4.83 -8.84
N CYS A 25 -37.09 -3.67 -9.52
CA CYS A 25 -35.95 -3.34 -10.37
C CYS A 25 -35.63 -1.83 -10.32
N ARG A 26 -35.15 -1.34 -9.17
CA ARG A 26 -34.37 -0.10 -8.95
C ARG A 26 -34.57 0.35 -7.52
N GLN A 27 -33.73 -0.07 -6.57
CA GLN A 27 -33.44 0.74 -5.39
C GLN A 27 -32.22 0.26 -4.57
N ASP A 28 -31.24 -0.43 -5.17
CA ASP A 28 -30.04 -0.87 -4.43
C ASP A 28 -28.89 0.17 -4.42
N GLU A 29 -29.06 1.35 -5.03
CA GLU A 29 -27.97 2.34 -5.17
C GLU A 29 -28.07 3.59 -4.30
N ILE A 30 -29.10 3.78 -3.48
CA ILE A 30 -29.21 5.01 -2.68
C ILE A 30 -29.75 4.68 -1.29
N ASN A 31 -28.90 4.08 -0.46
CA ASN A 31 -28.92 4.22 1.00
C ASN A 31 -27.65 3.56 1.59
N GLN A 32 -26.47 3.99 1.13
CA GLN A 32 -25.26 3.75 1.92
C GLN A 32 -25.43 4.48 3.25
N THR A 33 -25.31 3.73 4.34
CA THR A 33 -25.38 4.31 5.69
C THR A 33 -24.21 5.29 5.90
N GLU A 34 -24.38 6.33 6.72
CA GLU A 34 -23.28 7.27 7.04
C GLU A 34 -22.02 6.56 7.54
N ALA A 35 -22.16 5.41 8.21
CA ALA A 35 -21.05 4.57 8.65
C ALA A 35 -20.27 3.96 7.48
N GLU A 36 -20.97 3.53 6.43
CA GLU A 36 -20.40 2.93 5.22
C GLU A 36 -19.66 4.01 4.40
N LYS A 37 -20.31 5.17 4.17
CA LYS A 37 -19.66 6.34 3.55
C LYS A 37 -18.42 6.81 4.31
N ASN A 38 -18.49 6.86 5.64
CA ASN A 38 -17.32 7.24 6.45
C ASN A 38 -16.19 6.20 6.39
N SER A 39 -16.51 4.90 6.24
CA SER A 39 -15.51 3.85 6.06
C SER A 39 -14.84 3.91 4.68
N THR A 40 -15.63 4.21 3.63
CA THR A 40 -15.16 4.43 2.26
C THR A 40 -14.20 5.62 2.23
N THR A 41 -14.63 6.80 2.71
CA THR A 41 -13.79 8.01 2.78
C THR A 41 -12.51 7.81 3.61
N SER A 42 -12.56 7.05 4.71
CA SER A 42 -11.37 6.74 5.52
C SER A 42 -10.38 5.80 4.81
N SER A 43 -10.87 4.89 3.96
CA SER A 43 -10.03 3.94 3.22
C SER A 43 -9.28 4.63 2.09
N PHE A 44 -9.89 5.64 1.47
CA PHE A 44 -9.30 6.41 0.38
C PHE A 44 -8.40 7.57 0.84
N GLY A 45 -8.49 7.99 2.11
CA GLY A 45 -7.55 8.97 2.70
C GLY A 45 -6.08 8.55 2.61
N ILE A 46 -5.79 7.27 2.35
CA ILE A 46 -4.44 6.79 2.06
C ILE A 46 -3.83 7.41 0.80
N PHE A 47 -4.64 7.71 -0.23
CA PHE A 47 -4.20 8.39 -1.45
C PHE A 47 -3.91 9.88 -1.19
N GLU A 48 -4.53 10.48 -0.17
CA GLU A 48 -4.35 11.89 0.18
C GLU A 48 -3.16 12.13 1.12
N SER A 49 -2.88 11.17 2.01
CA SER A 49 -1.90 11.29 3.11
C SER A 49 -0.44 11.51 2.67
N LYS A 50 -0.10 11.30 1.38
CA LYS A 50 1.27 11.38 0.86
C LYS A 50 1.57 12.56 -0.06
N ASN A 51 0.65 13.54 -0.19
CA ASN A 51 0.98 14.82 -0.84
C ASN A 51 2.01 15.67 -0.08
N ASN A 52 2.50 15.21 1.08
CA ASN A 52 3.70 15.76 1.70
C ASN A 52 4.96 15.24 0.98
N LYS A 53 5.62 16.13 0.24
CA LYS A 53 6.87 15.95 -0.53
C LYS A 53 8.11 15.45 0.25
N ASN A 54 7.95 14.89 1.44
CA ASN A 54 9.03 14.57 2.36
C ASN A 54 9.10 13.08 2.76
N ALA A 55 8.22 12.21 2.25
CA ALA A 55 8.45 10.77 2.36
C ALA A 55 9.58 10.38 1.38
N LYS A 56 10.61 9.66 1.86
CA LYS A 56 11.57 8.99 0.98
C LYS A 56 10.77 8.21 -0.06
N ASN A 57 10.98 8.56 -1.33
CA ASN A 57 10.31 8.05 -2.54
C ASN A 57 9.06 8.82 -2.98
N ALA A 58 9.01 10.13 -2.75
CA ALA A 58 8.14 11.06 -3.51
C ALA A 58 8.58 11.23 -4.99
N SER A 59 8.98 10.13 -5.64
CA SER A 59 9.11 9.99 -7.08
C SER A 59 7.97 9.06 -7.51
N THR A 60 6.89 9.66 -8.04
CA THR A 60 5.91 9.05 -8.96
C THR A 60 5.15 7.75 -8.58
N THR A 61 5.44 7.14 -7.42
CA THR A 61 4.86 5.89 -6.89
C THR A 61 3.74 6.08 -5.85
N SER A 62 3.18 7.30 -5.69
CA SER A 62 2.30 7.66 -4.56
C SER A 62 1.14 6.68 -4.33
N ASP A 63 0.58 6.18 -5.43
CA ASP A 63 -0.62 5.37 -5.40
C ASP A 63 -0.31 3.88 -5.32
N ALA A 64 0.91 3.45 -5.66
CA ALA A 64 1.27 2.04 -5.69
C ALA A 64 1.16 1.38 -4.30
N TYR A 65 1.63 2.08 -3.27
CA TYR A 65 1.49 1.63 -1.88
C TYR A 65 0.02 1.57 -1.44
N ALA A 66 -0.77 2.60 -1.79
CA ALA A 66 -2.18 2.67 -1.47
C ALA A 66 -2.97 1.52 -2.13
N PHE A 67 -2.75 1.30 -3.44
CA PHE A 67 -3.32 0.19 -4.18
C PHE A 67 -2.96 -1.14 -3.53
N ARG A 68 -1.67 -1.38 -3.28
CA ARG A 68 -1.21 -2.60 -2.64
C ARG A 68 -1.91 -2.82 -1.30
N LEU A 69 -2.02 -1.80 -0.46
CA LEU A 69 -2.68 -1.94 0.84
C LEU A 69 -4.16 -2.28 0.71
N LEU A 70 -4.87 -1.58 -0.19
CA LEU A 70 -6.29 -1.86 -0.47
C LEU A 70 -6.51 -3.25 -1.05
N TYR A 71 -5.59 -3.74 -1.89
CA TYR A 71 -5.62 -5.11 -2.37
C TYR A 71 -5.58 -6.10 -1.20
N PHE A 72 -4.62 -5.96 -0.28
CA PHE A 72 -4.53 -6.85 0.88
C PHE A 72 -5.72 -6.71 1.83
N THR A 73 -6.25 -5.51 2.02
CA THR A 73 -7.48 -5.28 2.79
C THR A 73 -8.66 -6.06 2.21
N TYR A 74 -8.85 -6.03 0.88
CA TYR A 74 -9.92 -6.79 0.23
C TYR A 74 -9.86 -8.28 0.55
N TYR A 75 -8.68 -8.90 0.47
CA TYR A 75 -8.53 -10.34 0.76
C TYR A 75 -8.50 -10.70 2.25
N ILE A 76 -8.40 -9.71 3.14
CA ILE A 76 -8.67 -9.93 4.56
C ILE A 76 -10.17 -10.18 4.77
N ASP A 77 -11.02 -9.45 4.04
CA ASP A 77 -12.48 -9.64 4.07
C ASP A 77 -12.97 -10.80 3.18
N HIS A 78 -12.20 -11.14 2.13
CA HIS A 78 -12.51 -12.19 1.14
C HIS A 78 -11.40 -13.24 1.04
N PRO A 79 -11.07 -13.96 2.13
CA PRO A 79 -9.94 -14.90 2.14
C PRO A 79 -10.09 -16.08 1.16
N GLU A 80 -11.32 -16.44 0.78
CA GLU A 80 -11.62 -17.45 -0.23
C GLU A 80 -11.21 -17.05 -1.66
N GLU A 81 -11.07 -15.75 -1.91
CA GLU A 81 -10.62 -15.21 -3.19
C GLU A 81 -9.10 -14.97 -3.20
N ALA A 82 -8.43 -15.11 -2.05
CA ALA A 82 -7.03 -14.77 -1.88
C ALA A 82 -6.10 -15.65 -2.72
N VAL A 83 -5.27 -14.99 -3.53
CA VAL A 83 -4.17 -15.64 -4.26
C VAL A 83 -3.07 -16.03 -3.27
N ASP A 84 -2.60 -17.27 -3.29
CA ASP A 84 -1.50 -17.71 -2.41
C ASP A 84 -0.16 -17.18 -2.90
N PHE A 85 0.25 -16.04 -2.33
CA PHE A 85 1.54 -15.41 -2.60
C PHE A 85 2.78 -16.24 -2.23
N LYS A 86 2.63 -17.35 -1.50
CA LYS A 86 3.75 -18.23 -1.14
C LYS A 86 3.99 -19.29 -2.20
N ASP A 87 2.99 -19.63 -3.00
CA ASP A 87 3.13 -20.60 -4.08
C ASP A 87 3.49 -19.89 -5.40
N LEU A 88 4.80 -19.80 -5.65
CA LEU A 88 5.34 -19.19 -6.88
C LEU A 88 4.98 -19.98 -8.16
N THR A 89 4.38 -21.17 -8.03
CA THR A 89 3.87 -21.95 -9.17
C THR A 89 2.47 -21.51 -9.58
N LEU A 90 1.76 -20.77 -8.71
CA LEU A 90 0.48 -20.15 -9.03
C LEU A 90 0.68 -18.72 -9.56
N PRO A 91 -0.20 -18.24 -10.45
CA PRO A 91 -0.19 -16.85 -10.88
C PRO A 91 -0.35 -15.90 -9.69
N TYR A 92 0.56 -14.95 -9.50
CA TYR A 92 0.46 -13.94 -8.43
C TYR A 92 0.88 -12.55 -8.94
N ILE A 93 0.39 -11.50 -8.28
CA ILE A 93 0.80 -10.12 -8.55
C ILE A 93 2.03 -9.79 -7.70
N ASP A 94 3.14 -9.40 -8.34
CA ASP A 94 4.35 -8.99 -7.64
C ASP A 94 4.33 -7.49 -7.35
N PHE A 95 3.86 -7.17 -6.14
CA PHE A 95 3.77 -5.81 -5.63
C PHE A 95 5.13 -5.19 -5.22
N SER A 96 6.25 -5.85 -5.49
CA SER A 96 7.59 -5.29 -5.32
C SER A 96 7.99 -4.37 -6.48
N TYR A 97 7.26 -4.45 -7.60
CA TYR A 97 7.44 -3.57 -8.75
C TYR A 97 6.14 -2.85 -9.04
N SER A 98 6.21 -1.59 -9.46
CA SER A 98 5.05 -0.89 -10.04
C SER A 98 5.49 -0.07 -11.24
N SER A 99 4.56 0.29 -12.12
CA SER A 99 4.83 1.32 -13.11
C SER A 99 4.83 2.71 -12.48
N GLN A 100 5.18 3.72 -13.29
CA GLN A 100 4.78 5.09 -13.00
C GLN A 100 3.24 5.25 -12.97
N VAL A 101 2.74 6.32 -12.38
CA VAL A 101 1.32 6.68 -12.45
C VAL A 101 0.98 7.21 -13.85
N PHE A 102 -0.03 6.61 -14.47
CA PHE A 102 -0.66 7.09 -15.70
C PHE A 102 -1.93 7.86 -15.38
N TYR A 103 -2.27 8.83 -16.23
CA TYR A 103 -3.47 9.65 -16.09
C TYR A 103 -4.35 9.48 -17.33
N ASP A 104 -5.63 9.17 -17.12
CA ASP A 104 -6.65 9.27 -18.15
C ASP A 104 -7.14 10.72 -18.30
N GLU A 105 -7.92 10.99 -19.35
CA GLU A 105 -8.47 12.33 -19.65
C GLU A 105 -9.40 12.86 -18.56
N ASP A 106 -10.07 11.97 -17.83
CA ASP A 106 -10.97 12.29 -16.71
C ASP A 106 -10.21 12.49 -15.38
N GLY A 107 -8.88 12.37 -15.39
CA GLY A 107 -8.04 12.46 -14.20
C GLY A 107 -7.91 11.16 -13.41
N THR A 108 -8.52 10.05 -13.87
CA THR A 108 -8.32 8.71 -13.28
C THR A 108 -6.85 8.36 -13.31
N ARG A 109 -6.33 7.94 -12.15
CA ARG A 109 -4.92 7.57 -11.97
C ARG A 109 -4.78 6.06 -12.04
N LYS A 110 -3.78 5.58 -12.77
CA LYS A 110 -3.53 4.15 -13.01
C LYS A 110 -2.10 3.77 -12.68
N THR A 111 -1.93 2.60 -12.08
CA THR A 111 -0.64 1.99 -11.81
C THR A 111 -0.69 0.52 -12.21
N LEU A 112 0.36 0.04 -12.86
CA LEU A 112 0.46 -1.34 -13.33
C LEU A 112 1.35 -2.14 -12.37
N PHE A 113 1.01 -3.40 -12.17
CA PHE A 113 1.82 -4.37 -11.43
C PHE A 113 2.00 -5.64 -12.24
N PRO A 114 3.18 -6.28 -12.22
CA PRO A 114 3.41 -7.50 -13.00
C PRO A 114 2.71 -8.71 -12.38
N ILE A 115 2.13 -9.54 -13.24
CA ILE A 115 1.63 -10.88 -12.90
C ILE A 115 2.70 -11.90 -13.24
N ILE A 116 3.09 -12.68 -12.24
CA ILE A 116 4.15 -13.69 -12.32
C ILE A 116 3.54 -15.07 -12.41
N VAL A 117 4.04 -15.87 -13.35
CA VAL A 117 3.75 -17.31 -13.47
C VAL A 117 5.06 -18.01 -13.82
N ASP A 118 5.37 -19.11 -13.15
CA ASP A 118 6.63 -19.86 -13.34
C ASP A 118 7.87 -18.96 -13.26
N ASN A 119 7.86 -18.02 -12.31
CA ASN A 119 8.91 -17.02 -12.09
C ASN A 119 9.18 -16.09 -13.30
N GLN A 120 8.23 -15.96 -14.23
CA GLN A 120 8.32 -15.05 -15.39
C GLN A 120 7.14 -14.07 -15.37
N VAL A 121 7.36 -12.83 -15.83
CA VAL A 121 6.27 -11.88 -16.03
C VAL A 121 5.44 -12.37 -17.22
N ARG A 122 4.18 -12.70 -16.99
CA ARG A 122 3.25 -13.17 -18.03
C ARG A 122 2.24 -12.14 -18.46
N ASN A 123 1.89 -11.25 -17.54
CA ASN A 123 0.90 -10.23 -17.78
C ASN A 123 1.10 -9.07 -16.79
N VAL A 124 0.21 -8.09 -16.83
CA VAL A 124 0.11 -7.02 -15.85
C VAL A 124 -1.31 -6.94 -15.33
N VAL A 125 -1.48 -6.43 -14.11
CA VAL A 125 -2.76 -5.95 -13.60
C VAL A 125 -2.73 -4.42 -13.59
N VAL A 126 -3.83 -3.80 -13.99
CA VAL A 126 -4.04 -2.36 -13.88
C VAL A 126 -4.83 -2.11 -12.61
N ALA A 127 -4.24 -1.36 -11.69
CA ALA A 127 -4.94 -0.74 -10.57
C ALA A 127 -5.30 0.69 -10.97
N SER A 128 -6.55 1.09 -10.75
CA SER A 128 -7.01 2.44 -11.06
C SER A 128 -7.79 3.05 -9.91
N VAL A 129 -7.64 4.35 -9.70
CA VAL A 129 -8.40 5.15 -8.74
C VAL A 129 -8.97 6.37 -9.45
N THR A 130 -10.25 6.65 -9.22
CA THR A 130 -10.93 7.84 -9.76
C THR A 130 -10.25 9.12 -9.26
N ASN A 131 -10.41 10.21 -10.02
CA ASN A 131 -9.84 11.51 -9.66
C ASN A 131 -10.30 11.98 -8.26
N GLU A 132 -11.54 11.65 -7.90
CA GLU A 132 -12.17 11.95 -6.62
C GLU A 132 -11.71 11.04 -5.47
N ASN A 133 -10.88 10.04 -5.75
CA ASN A 133 -10.44 9.01 -4.80
C ASN A 133 -11.63 8.33 -4.11
N ASP A 134 -12.68 7.96 -4.84
CA ASP A 134 -13.88 7.34 -4.27
C ASP A 134 -14.15 5.93 -4.81
N MET A 135 -13.42 5.51 -5.84
CA MET A 135 -13.51 4.19 -6.42
C MET A 135 -12.12 3.68 -6.84
N VAL A 136 -11.78 2.46 -6.39
CA VAL A 136 -10.62 1.70 -6.87
C VAL A 136 -11.12 0.49 -7.66
N SER A 137 -10.48 0.22 -8.79
CA SER A 137 -10.74 -1.00 -9.57
C SER A 137 -9.44 -1.68 -10.01
N TRP A 138 -9.53 -2.99 -10.17
CA TRP A 138 -8.44 -3.85 -10.62
C TRP A 138 -8.91 -4.63 -11.83
N TYR A 139 -8.13 -4.66 -12.90
CA TYR A 139 -8.44 -5.48 -14.06
C TYR A 139 -7.18 -5.92 -14.79
N ILE A 140 -7.29 -7.05 -15.47
CA ILE A 140 -6.26 -7.53 -16.40
C ILE A 140 -6.63 -6.99 -17.79
N PRO A 141 -5.80 -6.15 -18.42
CA PRO A 141 -6.10 -5.60 -19.73
C PRO A 141 -6.05 -6.69 -20.81
N GLU A 142 -6.76 -6.47 -21.92
CA GLU A 142 -6.60 -7.29 -23.11
C GLU A 142 -5.18 -7.15 -23.66
N TYR A 143 -4.64 -8.23 -24.22
CA TYR A 143 -3.27 -8.23 -24.73
C TYR A 143 -3.16 -7.34 -25.98
N ASP A 144 -2.37 -6.29 -25.89
CA ASP A 144 -2.00 -5.42 -27.00
C ASP A 144 -0.50 -5.06 -26.95
N LYS A 145 -0.07 -4.17 -27.86
CA LYS A 145 1.33 -3.74 -27.95
C LYS A 145 1.81 -2.96 -26.73
N ASP A 146 0.91 -2.24 -26.06
CA ASP A 146 1.24 -1.44 -24.88
C ASP A 146 1.39 -2.37 -23.66
N VAL A 147 0.53 -3.37 -23.53
CA VAL A 147 0.66 -4.46 -22.55
C VAL A 147 1.93 -5.28 -22.78
N GLU A 148 2.25 -5.63 -24.03
CA GLU A 148 3.52 -6.29 -24.38
C GLU A 148 4.73 -5.44 -23.94
N THR A 149 4.69 -4.14 -24.20
CA THR A 149 5.75 -3.20 -23.79
C THR A 149 5.89 -3.14 -22.26
N ALA A 150 4.76 -3.14 -21.54
CA ALA A 150 4.76 -3.19 -20.08
C ALA A 150 5.39 -4.48 -19.54
N ILE A 151 4.99 -5.64 -20.09
CA ILE A 151 5.54 -6.97 -19.72
C ILE A 151 7.06 -7.00 -19.92
N LEU A 152 7.55 -6.51 -21.06
CA LEU A 152 8.99 -6.44 -21.35
C LEU A 152 9.72 -5.53 -20.36
N SER A 153 9.16 -4.34 -20.07
CA SER A 153 9.77 -3.39 -19.12
C SER A 153 9.89 -3.99 -17.72
N PHE A 154 8.86 -4.68 -17.22
CA PHE A 154 8.92 -5.38 -15.94
C PHE A 154 9.90 -6.57 -15.98
N SER A 155 9.93 -7.32 -17.07
CA SER A 155 10.84 -8.46 -17.24
C SER A 155 12.31 -8.04 -17.21
N ASP A 156 12.65 -6.98 -17.95
CA ASP A 156 14.00 -6.41 -18.01
C ASP A 156 14.43 -5.91 -16.64
N ARG A 157 13.52 -5.21 -15.93
CA ARG A 157 13.84 -4.71 -14.60
C ARG A 157 14.07 -5.83 -13.60
N ARG A 158 13.21 -6.84 -13.58
CA ARG A 158 13.33 -7.99 -12.68
C ARG A 158 14.61 -8.80 -12.90
N GLY A 159 15.14 -8.82 -14.13
CA GLY A 159 16.42 -9.44 -14.45
C GLY A 159 17.66 -8.67 -13.95
N THR A 160 17.49 -7.45 -13.45
CA THR A 160 18.61 -6.54 -13.08
C THR A 160 18.58 -6.06 -11.62
N SER A 161 17.53 -6.38 -10.85
CA SER A 161 17.41 -5.91 -9.47
C SER A 161 18.21 -6.79 -8.50
N GLU A 162 19.17 -6.17 -7.82
CA GLU A 162 19.89 -6.74 -6.67
C GLU A 162 19.16 -6.48 -5.33
N ASN A 163 18.04 -5.73 -5.32
CA ASN A 163 17.43 -5.28 -4.06
C ASN A 163 15.89 -5.12 -4.13
N PRO A 164 15.09 -6.13 -3.72
CA PRO A 164 13.62 -6.15 -3.87
C PRO A 164 12.85 -5.29 -2.83
N HIS A 165 13.40 -4.17 -2.37
CA HIS A 165 12.96 -3.46 -1.14
C HIS A 165 12.40 -2.05 -1.31
N GLU A 166 12.27 -1.58 -2.54
CA GLU A 166 11.45 -0.42 -2.87
C GLU A 166 10.34 -0.87 -3.81
N ILE A 167 9.18 -0.22 -3.81
CA ILE A 167 8.30 -0.34 -4.98
C ILE A 167 9.09 0.28 -6.12
N GLU A 168 9.79 -0.56 -6.86
CA GLU A 168 10.65 -0.08 -7.92
C GLU A 168 9.78 0.41 -9.05
N GLU A 169 9.84 1.71 -9.32
CA GLU A 169 9.13 2.29 -10.45
C GLU A 169 9.77 1.83 -11.76
N VAL A 170 8.97 1.17 -12.58
CA VAL A 170 9.32 0.78 -13.94
C VAL A 170 8.73 1.80 -14.89
N ILE A 171 9.58 2.60 -15.53
CA ILE A 171 9.15 3.56 -16.54
C ILE A 171 8.80 2.82 -17.82
N ILE A 172 7.49 2.70 -18.10
CA ILE A 172 6.99 2.12 -19.35
C ILE A 172 6.83 3.24 -20.37
N ASN A 173 7.61 3.18 -21.45
CA ASN A 173 7.52 4.15 -22.55
C ASN A 173 6.42 3.74 -23.53
N VAL A 174 5.21 4.22 -23.32
CA VAL A 174 4.11 4.02 -24.27
C VAL A 174 4.28 4.99 -25.45
N PRO A 175 4.29 4.52 -26.72
CA PRO A 175 4.31 5.41 -27.87
C PRO A 175 3.13 6.38 -27.79
N PRO A 176 3.29 7.66 -28.18
CA PRO A 176 2.18 8.61 -28.15
C PRO A 176 1.00 8.04 -28.93
N LYS A 177 -0.20 8.03 -28.32
CA LYS A 177 -1.45 7.63 -28.98
C LYS A 177 -1.48 8.33 -30.33
N LYS A 178 -1.49 7.56 -31.42
CA LYS A 178 -1.71 8.13 -32.75
C LYS A 178 -3.08 8.77 -32.71
N ASN A 179 -3.12 10.09 -32.63
CA ASN A 179 -4.34 10.83 -32.92
C ASN A 179 -4.74 10.41 -34.33
N HIS A 180 -5.79 9.59 -34.45
CA HIS A 180 -6.51 9.45 -35.69
C HIS A 180 -7.20 10.80 -35.94
N TYR A 181 -6.41 11.78 -36.38
CA TYR A 181 -6.98 12.91 -37.09
C TYR A 181 -7.68 12.30 -38.31
N LEU A 182 -9.01 12.24 -38.25
CA LEU A 182 -9.82 12.22 -39.46
C LEU A 182 -9.39 13.48 -40.22
N ALA A 183 -8.49 13.31 -41.19
CA ALA A 183 -7.94 14.43 -41.93
C ALA A 183 -9.11 15.20 -42.56
N PRO A 184 -9.34 16.48 -42.20
CA PRO A 184 -10.17 17.34 -43.01
C PRO A 184 -9.44 17.49 -44.35
N PHE A 185 -10.18 17.33 -45.45
CA PHE A 185 -9.72 17.72 -46.77
C PHE A 185 -9.23 19.17 -46.71
N GLU A 186 -7.93 19.41 -46.93
CA GLU A 186 -7.43 20.75 -47.24
C GLU A 186 -6.79 20.79 -48.64
N PRO A 187 -7.13 21.81 -49.46
CA PRO A 187 -6.47 22.05 -50.72
C PRO A 187 -5.08 22.65 -50.50
N THR A 188 -4.12 22.13 -51.26
CA THR A 188 -2.74 22.58 -51.38
C THR A 188 -2.61 24.09 -51.65
N ILE A 189 -1.91 24.80 -50.76
CA ILE A 189 -1.24 26.07 -51.06
C ILE A 189 0.27 25.84 -50.92
N PRO A 190 1.06 25.88 -52.02
CA PRO A 190 2.50 25.70 -51.98
C PRO A 190 3.22 27.04 -51.74
N GLY A 191 4.15 27.04 -50.78
CA GLY A 191 5.20 28.05 -50.68
C GLY A 191 5.22 28.84 -49.38
N MET A 192 5.91 28.30 -48.37
CA MET A 192 6.70 29.12 -47.45
C MET A 192 8.00 28.41 -47.07
N PRO A 193 9.14 29.11 -46.94
CA PRO A 193 10.45 28.51 -46.71
C PRO A 193 10.64 28.12 -45.24
N LEU A 194 11.33 27.00 -45.02
CA LEU A 194 11.80 26.57 -43.69
C LEU A 194 12.88 27.53 -43.14
N PRO A 195 12.77 28.00 -41.89
CA PRO A 195 13.88 28.67 -41.20
C PRO A 195 14.93 27.66 -40.69
N PRO A 196 16.17 28.13 -40.40
CA PRO A 196 17.37 27.30 -40.39
C PRO A 196 17.51 26.42 -39.14
N ILE A 197 18.21 25.31 -39.35
CA ILE A 197 18.62 24.33 -38.35
C ILE A 197 19.69 24.96 -37.43
N GLY A 198 19.39 25.08 -36.13
CA GLY A 198 20.40 25.33 -35.10
C GLY A 198 19.82 25.89 -33.79
N GLY A 199 20.01 25.15 -32.68
CA GLY A 199 20.01 25.69 -31.32
C GLY A 199 18.89 25.17 -30.40
N CYS A 200 19.30 24.48 -29.33
CA CYS A 200 18.62 24.22 -28.04
C CYS A 200 17.08 24.21 -27.98
N THR A 201 16.49 23.06 -27.64
CA THR A 201 15.05 22.94 -27.33
C THR A 201 14.70 23.45 -25.94
N THR A 202 13.43 23.79 -25.76
CA THR A 202 12.75 24.50 -24.66
C THR A 202 12.79 23.85 -23.25
N TYR A 203 13.66 22.88 -23.03
CA TYR A 203 14.01 22.38 -21.70
C TYR A 203 15.53 22.47 -21.54
N ASN A 204 16.00 23.54 -20.90
CA ASN A 204 17.41 23.79 -20.57
C ASN A 204 18.02 22.61 -19.79
N ASN A 205 18.63 21.65 -20.49
CA ASN A 205 19.53 20.71 -19.83
C ASN A 205 20.70 20.32 -20.76
N CYS A 206 21.74 21.16 -20.74
CA CYS A 206 23.07 20.79 -21.21
C CYS A 206 23.86 20.23 -20.02
N GLY A 207 23.77 18.92 -19.78
CA GLY A 207 24.53 18.24 -18.74
C GLY A 207 25.98 17.98 -19.17
N GLY A 208 26.86 18.93 -18.92
CA GLY A 208 28.32 18.72 -18.93
C GLY A 208 28.79 18.19 -17.57
N GLY A 209 29.58 17.12 -17.59
CA GLY A 209 30.15 16.49 -16.39
C GLY A 209 31.23 17.34 -15.71
N GLY A 210 31.48 17.04 -14.44
CA GLY A 210 32.58 17.61 -13.67
C GLY A 210 32.62 17.04 -12.26
N GLY A 211 33.66 16.25 -11.96
CA GLY A 211 33.92 15.68 -10.64
C GLY A 211 34.68 16.61 -9.69
N GLY A 212 34.74 16.19 -8.43
CA GLY A 212 35.49 16.77 -7.31
C GLY A 212 34.78 16.39 -6.01
N GLY A 213 35.30 15.56 -5.10
CA GLY A 213 36.67 15.49 -4.62
C GLY A 213 36.80 16.37 -3.37
N GLY A 214 36.15 16.00 -2.27
CA GLY A 214 36.17 16.75 -1.01
C GLY A 214 35.97 15.83 0.19
N GLY A 215 37.08 15.50 0.86
CA GLY A 215 37.09 14.71 2.09
C GLY A 215 36.46 15.49 3.23
N ILE A 216 35.46 14.88 3.87
CA ILE A 216 34.90 15.31 5.15
C ILE A 216 35.19 14.20 6.14
N SER A 217 35.89 14.56 7.21
CA SER A 217 36.15 13.73 8.37
C SER A 217 34.84 13.15 8.93
N THR A 218 34.67 11.84 8.78
CA THR A 218 33.56 11.08 9.34
C THR A 218 33.58 11.18 10.88
N PRO A 219 32.52 11.70 11.52
CA PRO A 219 32.26 11.44 12.94
C PRO A 219 32.15 9.92 13.14
N PRO A 220 32.43 9.40 14.35
CA PRO A 220 32.38 7.96 14.60
C PRO A 220 30.98 7.45 14.25
N VAL A 221 30.93 6.54 13.27
CA VAL A 221 29.74 5.77 12.91
C VAL A 221 29.32 5.03 14.17
N SER A 222 28.24 5.47 14.82
CA SER A 222 27.49 4.61 15.72
C SER A 222 27.11 3.40 14.87
N THR A 223 27.74 2.26 15.12
CA THR A 223 27.50 1.04 14.36
C THR A 223 26.04 0.67 14.56
N SER A 224 25.19 1.02 13.59
CA SER A 224 23.82 0.51 13.48
C SER A 224 23.94 -0.98 13.21
N GLN A 225 24.18 -1.76 14.25
CA GLN A 225 24.03 -3.20 14.14
C GLN A 225 22.53 -3.45 14.03
N PRO A 226 22.05 -4.31 13.13
CA PRO A 226 20.65 -4.71 13.12
C PRO A 226 20.33 -5.64 14.29
N PRO A 227 19.05 -5.72 14.73
CA PRO A 227 18.63 -6.63 15.81
C PRO A 227 19.00 -8.09 15.49
N PRO A 228 19.28 -8.89 16.52
CA PRO A 228 19.42 -10.33 16.34
C PRO A 228 18.05 -10.92 15.94
N PRO A 229 18.04 -12.12 15.36
CA PRO A 229 16.81 -12.85 15.11
C PRO A 229 16.00 -13.02 16.38
N PRO A 230 14.67 -12.91 16.29
CA PRO A 230 13.82 -13.05 17.45
C PRO A 230 13.77 -14.51 17.90
N LYS A 231 13.61 -14.70 19.22
CA LYS A 231 13.49 -16.04 19.82
C LYS A 231 12.10 -16.67 19.64
N THR A 232 11.11 -15.85 19.34
CA THR A 232 9.68 -16.20 19.32
C THR A 232 9.04 -15.79 17.98
N PRO A 233 9.52 -16.30 16.84
CA PRO A 233 8.93 -15.99 15.54
C PRO A 233 7.47 -16.46 15.47
N VAL A 234 6.63 -15.70 14.78
CA VAL A 234 5.20 -16.00 14.61
C VAL A 234 4.79 -15.93 13.13
N ASP A 235 3.85 -16.78 12.74
CA ASP A 235 3.10 -16.55 11.50
C ASP A 235 2.12 -15.40 11.75
N ILE A 236 2.38 -14.25 11.13
CA ILE A 236 1.60 -13.04 11.41
C ILE A 236 0.12 -13.17 11.01
N LYS A 237 -0.20 -13.96 9.97
CA LYS A 237 -1.58 -14.19 9.54
C LYS A 237 -2.34 -14.94 10.63
N LYS A 238 -1.75 -16.02 11.13
CA LYS A 238 -2.32 -16.76 12.26
C LYS A 238 -2.34 -15.90 13.53
N PHE A 239 -1.27 -15.17 13.82
CA PHE A 239 -1.16 -14.39 15.05
C PHE A 239 -2.27 -13.34 15.18
N LEU A 240 -2.59 -12.66 14.09
CA LEU A 240 -3.62 -11.60 14.05
C LEU A 240 -5.04 -12.12 13.82
N SER A 241 -5.24 -13.42 13.53
CA SER A 241 -6.55 -13.99 13.18
C SER A 241 -7.62 -13.90 14.27
N CYS A 242 -7.25 -13.60 15.52
CA CYS A 242 -8.20 -13.41 16.62
C CYS A 242 -8.80 -12.01 16.68
N LEU A 243 -8.34 -11.08 15.83
CA LEU A 243 -8.92 -9.75 15.72
C LEU A 243 -10.20 -9.81 14.89
N ASN A 244 -11.26 -9.20 15.43
CA ASN A 244 -12.44 -8.88 14.67
C ASN A 244 -12.18 -7.57 13.90
N ILE A 245 -11.88 -7.73 12.62
CA ILE A 245 -11.59 -6.64 11.67
C ILE A 245 -12.76 -5.68 11.43
N ASN A 246 -13.98 -6.06 11.84
CA ASN A 246 -15.19 -5.24 11.72
C ASN A 246 -15.50 -4.44 13.00
N GLN A 247 -14.59 -4.44 13.98
CA GLN A 247 -14.75 -3.74 15.25
C GLN A 247 -13.52 -2.86 15.56
N PRO A 248 -13.69 -1.76 16.30
CA PRO A 248 -12.56 -0.95 16.75
C PRO A 248 -11.57 -1.75 17.60
N ALA A 249 -10.33 -1.28 17.68
CA ALA A 249 -9.30 -1.82 18.57
C ALA A 249 -8.51 -0.68 19.23
N ASN A 250 -7.71 -0.97 20.25
CA ASN A 250 -6.76 -0.02 20.81
C ASN A 250 -5.36 -0.31 20.28
N LEU A 251 -4.67 0.74 19.81
CA LEU A 251 -3.29 0.66 19.34
C LEU A 251 -2.35 1.33 20.34
N LYS A 252 -1.24 0.65 20.64
CA LYS A 252 -0.14 1.21 21.41
C LYS A 252 1.18 0.90 20.71
N VAL A 253 2.11 1.84 20.73
CA VAL A 253 3.46 1.68 20.18
C VAL A 253 4.50 1.72 21.30
N TYR A 254 5.60 1.01 21.09
CA TYR A 254 6.71 0.89 22.02
C TYR A 254 8.03 1.14 21.29
N ALA A 255 8.97 1.74 22.01
CA ALA A 255 10.34 1.90 21.56
C ALA A 255 11.33 1.65 22.70
N GLN A 256 12.38 0.90 22.40
CA GLN A 256 13.57 0.76 23.22
C GLN A 256 14.73 1.42 22.47
N THR A 257 15.28 2.48 23.06
CA THR A 257 16.32 3.29 22.42
C THR A 257 17.62 2.53 22.26
N MET A 258 18.39 2.86 21.23
CA MET A 258 19.69 2.24 20.94
C MET A 258 20.68 2.43 22.09
N ALA A 259 20.62 3.59 22.77
CA ALA A 259 21.45 3.86 23.95
C ALA A 259 21.13 2.92 25.14
N SER A 260 19.89 2.45 25.26
CA SER A 260 19.47 1.58 26.35
C SER A 260 19.75 0.10 26.08
N SER A 261 19.64 -0.33 24.83
CA SER A 261 19.94 -1.70 24.41
C SER A 261 20.27 -1.71 22.93
N PRO A 262 21.55 -1.60 22.52
CA PRO A 262 21.92 -1.72 21.13
C PRO A 262 21.45 -3.09 20.59
N PRO A 263 20.69 -3.14 19.49
CA PRO A 263 20.48 -2.07 18.51
C PRO A 263 19.14 -1.32 18.57
N GLY A 264 18.44 -1.41 19.69
CA GLY A 264 17.11 -0.86 19.91
C GLY A 264 16.02 -1.78 19.36
N HIS A 265 14.78 -1.51 19.76
CA HIS A 265 13.59 -2.23 19.30
C HIS A 265 12.40 -1.29 19.16
N ALA A 266 11.60 -1.48 18.12
CA ALA A 266 10.31 -0.80 17.96
C ALA A 266 9.25 -1.84 17.56
N PHE A 267 8.10 -1.78 18.23
CA PHE A 267 7.03 -2.76 18.06
C PHE A 267 5.70 -2.17 18.51
N ILE A 268 4.59 -2.82 18.19
CA ILE A 268 3.24 -2.36 18.53
C ILE A 268 2.48 -3.39 19.36
N SER A 269 1.39 -2.95 19.99
CA SER A 269 0.33 -3.83 20.44
C SER A 269 -1.03 -3.40 19.94
N ILE A 270 -1.84 -4.39 19.57
CA ILE A 270 -3.25 -4.23 19.23
C ILE A 270 -4.05 -4.96 20.30
N THR A 271 -4.94 -4.24 20.98
CA THR A 271 -5.83 -4.78 22.00
C THR A 271 -7.28 -4.70 21.57
N GLN A 272 -7.99 -5.82 21.60
CA GLN A 272 -9.42 -5.88 21.29
C GLN A 272 -10.13 -6.87 22.23
N GLY A 273 -10.89 -6.34 23.18
CA GLY A 273 -11.48 -7.14 24.25
C GLY A 273 -10.41 -7.80 25.10
N SER A 274 -10.44 -9.13 25.20
CA SER A 274 -9.42 -9.92 25.89
C SER A 274 -8.21 -10.28 25.02
N ASN A 275 -8.29 -10.04 23.71
CA ASN A 275 -7.17 -10.31 22.80
C ASN A 275 -6.15 -9.18 22.87
N VAL A 276 -4.88 -9.53 23.05
CA VAL A 276 -3.73 -8.62 23.07
C VAL A 276 -2.67 -9.21 22.17
N MET A 277 -2.29 -8.53 21.10
CA MET A 277 -1.26 -8.99 20.19
C MET A 277 -0.12 -7.99 20.23
N VAL A 278 1.01 -8.38 20.82
CA VAL A 278 2.23 -7.57 20.91
C VAL A 278 3.26 -8.14 19.95
N PHE A 279 3.67 -7.37 18.94
CA PHE A 279 4.51 -7.89 17.87
C PHE A 279 5.31 -6.81 17.15
N GLY A 280 6.41 -7.25 16.56
CA GLY A 280 7.34 -6.42 15.80
C GLY A 280 7.92 -7.18 14.61
N PHE A 281 8.59 -6.41 13.75
CA PHE A 281 9.19 -6.88 12.50
C PHE A 281 10.71 -6.97 12.65
N TYR A 282 11.29 -8.12 12.32
CA TYR A 282 12.68 -8.45 12.65
C TYR A 282 13.37 -9.24 11.53
N PRO A 283 14.71 -9.29 11.52
CA PRO A 283 15.44 -10.19 10.63
C PRO A 283 15.25 -11.63 11.09
N GLN A 284 15.08 -12.56 10.15
CA GLN A 284 14.98 -14.00 10.42
C GLN A 284 16.37 -14.62 10.69
N SER A 285 17.42 -14.06 10.09
CA SER A 285 18.78 -14.58 10.15
C SER A 285 19.72 -13.61 10.87
N GLY A 286 20.76 -14.13 11.52
CA GLY A 286 21.74 -13.31 12.24
C GLY A 286 22.72 -12.60 11.32
N PHE A 287 23.70 -11.91 11.91
CA PHE A 287 24.74 -11.21 11.17
C PHE A 287 25.52 -12.14 10.23
N PRO A 288 25.80 -11.71 8.97
CA PRO A 288 25.50 -10.40 8.37
C PRO A 288 24.12 -10.29 7.71
N SER A 289 23.37 -11.39 7.59
CA SER A 289 22.06 -11.45 6.91
C SER A 289 20.94 -10.69 7.62
N ASN A 290 21.18 -10.11 8.79
CA ASN A 290 20.25 -9.19 9.45
C ASN A 290 20.39 -7.74 8.97
N ILE A 291 21.42 -7.39 8.18
CA ILE A 291 21.55 -6.06 7.58
C ILE A 291 20.55 -5.91 6.43
N ASN A 292 20.51 -6.93 5.57
CA ASN A 292 19.57 -7.12 4.49
C ASN A 292 19.39 -8.63 4.33
N GLY A 293 18.17 -9.12 4.48
CA GLY A 293 17.88 -10.55 4.34
C GLY A 293 16.50 -10.94 4.88
N PRO A 294 16.15 -12.24 4.84
CA PRO A 294 14.81 -12.71 5.14
C PRO A 294 14.29 -12.16 6.47
N SER A 295 13.01 -11.79 6.51
CA SER A 295 12.37 -11.23 7.69
C SER A 295 11.49 -12.24 8.43
N THR A 296 11.10 -11.88 9.63
CA THR A 296 10.05 -12.57 10.38
C THR A 296 9.34 -11.58 11.30
N PHE A 297 8.08 -11.88 11.61
CA PHE A 297 7.43 -11.29 12.77
C PHE A 297 7.75 -12.09 14.02
N ALA A 298 7.70 -11.45 15.18
CA ALA A 298 7.82 -12.11 16.47
C ALA A 298 6.81 -11.59 17.49
N ASP A 299 6.49 -12.44 18.46
CA ASP A 299 5.73 -12.07 19.64
C ASP A 299 6.64 -11.34 20.64
N ASP A 300 6.34 -10.07 20.88
CA ASP A 300 7.04 -9.17 21.80
C ASP A 300 6.42 -9.11 23.20
N SER A 301 5.70 -10.18 23.57
CA SER A 301 5.25 -10.44 24.94
C SER A 301 6.36 -10.19 25.95
N GLY A 302 6.12 -9.29 26.90
CA GLY A 302 7.10 -9.05 27.96
C GLY A 302 8.39 -8.37 27.50
N HIS A 303 8.45 -7.81 26.29
CA HIS A 303 9.64 -7.12 25.81
C HIS A 303 9.85 -5.79 26.56
N ALA A 304 11.11 -5.44 26.83
CA ALA A 304 11.43 -4.19 27.51
C ALA A 304 11.26 -2.99 26.56
N TYR A 305 10.85 -1.84 27.10
CA TYR A 305 10.82 -0.60 26.35
C TYR A 305 11.32 0.55 27.22
N THR A 306 11.79 1.63 26.58
CA THR A 306 12.09 2.90 27.26
C THR A 306 11.02 3.94 27.03
N HIS A 307 10.25 3.85 25.95
CA HIS A 307 9.14 4.73 25.63
C HIS A 307 7.95 3.91 25.16
N SER A 308 6.75 4.38 25.48
CA SER A 308 5.52 3.81 24.95
C SER A 308 4.47 4.90 24.79
N TRP A 309 3.64 4.77 23.76
CA TRP A 309 2.55 5.70 23.52
C TRP A 309 1.27 4.95 23.17
N ASN A 310 0.25 5.12 24.01
CA ASN A 310 -1.10 4.67 23.70
C ASN A 310 -1.72 5.65 22.69
N ILE A 311 -1.81 5.23 21.43
CA ILE A 311 -2.43 6.01 20.35
C ILE A 311 -3.93 6.16 20.60
N GLY A 312 -4.54 5.19 21.28
CA GLY A 312 -5.96 5.19 21.60
C GLY A 312 -6.73 4.23 20.69
N THR A 313 -8.04 4.48 20.57
CA THR A 313 -8.93 3.65 19.78
C THR A 313 -8.76 3.94 18.29
N ILE A 314 -8.49 2.89 17.51
CA ILE A 314 -8.47 2.91 16.05
C ILE A 314 -9.78 2.35 15.49
N SER A 315 -10.22 2.89 14.35
CA SER A 315 -11.43 2.44 13.66
C SER A 315 -11.25 1.04 13.03
N PRO A 316 -12.34 0.34 12.66
CA PRO A 316 -12.25 -0.91 11.89
C PRO A 316 -11.41 -0.77 10.61
N THR A 317 -11.60 0.31 9.85
CA THR A 317 -10.80 0.60 8.65
C THR A 317 -9.31 0.73 8.98
N GLN A 318 -8.96 1.50 10.02
CA GLN A 318 -7.55 1.64 10.43
C GLN A 318 -6.96 0.30 10.89
N LEU A 319 -7.74 -0.52 11.60
CA LEU A 319 -7.35 -1.85 12.01
C LEU A 319 -7.06 -2.76 10.80
N GLN A 320 -7.95 -2.79 9.82
CA GLN A 320 -7.76 -3.55 8.58
C GLN A 320 -6.49 -3.10 7.84
N LEU A 321 -6.27 -1.78 7.71
CA LEU A 321 -5.07 -1.24 7.07
C LEU A 321 -3.79 -1.66 7.82
N ILE A 322 -3.79 -1.64 9.15
CA ILE A 322 -2.62 -2.07 9.95
C ILE A 322 -2.37 -3.58 9.81
N ILE A 323 -3.43 -4.41 9.78
CA ILE A 323 -3.31 -5.86 9.56
C ILE A 323 -2.79 -6.14 8.14
N ALA A 324 -3.34 -5.46 7.13
CA ALA A 324 -2.87 -5.54 5.76
C ALA A 324 -1.39 -5.14 5.66
N GLN A 325 -0.98 -4.09 6.37
CA GLN A 325 0.43 -3.68 6.42
C GLN A 325 1.31 -4.76 7.06
N ALA A 326 0.86 -5.40 8.14
CA ALA A 326 1.62 -6.49 8.76
C ALA A 326 1.75 -7.71 7.83
N HIS A 327 0.69 -8.07 7.11
CA HIS A 327 0.77 -9.10 6.06
C HIS A 327 1.73 -8.69 4.95
N LEU A 328 1.76 -7.41 4.60
CA LEU A 328 2.69 -6.85 3.64
C LEU A 328 4.15 -7.03 4.03
N TYR A 329 4.48 -6.59 5.23
CA TYR A 329 5.83 -6.70 5.78
C TYR A 329 6.28 -8.16 5.84
N SER A 330 5.36 -9.13 6.01
CA SER A 330 5.72 -10.55 6.01
C SER A 330 6.22 -11.08 4.66
N THR A 331 6.06 -10.30 3.59
CA THR A 331 6.63 -10.58 2.26
C THR A 331 7.94 -9.85 2.00
N TYR A 332 8.34 -8.93 2.87
CA TYR A 332 9.57 -8.15 2.75
C TYR A 332 10.76 -8.88 3.36
N ASN A 333 11.96 -8.57 2.90
CA ASN A 333 13.14 -8.80 3.72
C ASN A 333 13.24 -7.68 4.77
N TYR A 334 13.98 -7.98 5.82
CA TYR A 334 14.40 -7.00 6.77
C TYR A 334 15.58 -6.24 6.18
N ASP A 335 15.46 -4.92 6.07
CA ASP A 335 16.53 -4.04 5.62
C ASP A 335 16.67 -2.89 6.61
N LEU A 336 17.88 -2.73 7.16
CA LEU A 336 18.14 -1.75 8.19
C LEU A 336 17.90 -0.30 7.74
N GLY A 337 18.04 0.00 6.45
CA GLY A 337 17.88 1.35 5.91
C GLY A 337 16.46 1.73 5.51
N PHE A 338 15.57 0.74 5.29
CA PHE A 338 14.31 0.96 4.55
C PHE A 338 13.10 0.13 5.02
N SER A 339 13.31 -1.07 5.55
CA SER A 339 12.23 -1.96 5.99
C SER A 339 12.65 -2.65 7.29
N ASN A 340 12.62 -1.90 8.38
CA ASN A 340 13.05 -2.35 9.69
C ASN A 340 11.92 -2.23 10.75
N CYS A 341 12.25 -2.56 12.00
CA CYS A 341 11.29 -2.51 13.11
C CYS A 341 10.69 -1.10 13.35
N ALA A 342 11.46 -0.05 13.12
CA ALA A 342 11.02 1.34 13.24
C ALA A 342 10.11 1.74 12.07
N ASP A 343 10.46 1.38 10.83
CA ASP A 343 9.61 1.65 9.65
C ASP A 343 8.23 1.00 9.82
N PHE A 344 8.19 -0.25 10.29
CA PHE A 344 6.94 -0.95 10.57
C PHE A 344 6.10 -0.24 11.63
N ALA A 345 6.70 0.13 12.77
CA ALA A 345 6.00 0.82 13.84
C ALA A 345 5.50 2.21 13.41
N LEU A 346 6.31 2.98 12.68
CA LEU A 346 5.92 4.29 12.15
C LEU A 346 4.80 4.18 11.10
N SER A 347 4.85 3.15 10.25
CA SER A 347 3.77 2.87 9.29
C SER A 347 2.45 2.59 10.01
N ALA A 348 2.47 1.77 11.07
CA ALA A 348 1.27 1.49 11.86
C ALA A 348 0.73 2.75 12.57
N ILE A 349 1.61 3.61 13.12
CA ILE A 349 1.24 4.90 13.69
C ILE A 349 0.59 5.81 12.64
N SER A 350 1.18 5.88 11.45
CA SER A 350 0.68 6.69 10.33
C SER A 350 -0.71 6.23 9.87
N LEU A 351 -0.92 4.92 9.74
CA LEU A 351 -2.23 4.34 9.41
C LEU A 351 -3.29 4.57 10.50
N ALA A 352 -2.87 4.81 11.74
CA ALA A 352 -3.76 5.26 12.82
C ALA A 352 -4.10 6.77 12.76
N GLY A 353 -3.65 7.49 11.73
CA GLY A 353 -3.96 8.90 11.49
C GLY A 353 -3.00 9.88 12.15
N VAL A 354 -1.84 9.43 12.63
CA VAL A 354 -0.81 10.30 13.22
C VAL A 354 0.21 10.69 12.15
N ASN A 355 0.48 11.98 12.03
CA ASN A 355 1.52 12.46 11.11
C ASN A 355 2.91 12.06 11.60
N THR A 356 3.65 11.34 10.76
CA THR A 356 5.04 10.95 10.99
C THR A 356 5.94 11.69 10.01
N ASN A 357 7.04 12.29 10.47
CA ASN A 357 8.03 12.94 9.62
C ASN A 357 9.27 12.05 9.45
N ASN A 358 9.25 11.18 8.44
CA ASN A 358 10.31 10.21 8.17
C ASN A 358 11.39 10.76 7.22
N ASN A 359 12.17 11.72 7.70
CA ASN A 359 13.33 12.23 6.98
C ASN A 359 14.61 11.50 7.43
N GLY A 360 14.90 10.30 6.90
CA GLY A 360 16.16 9.62 7.22
C GLY A 360 16.07 8.10 7.26
N ILE A 361 17.10 7.45 7.79
CA ILE A 361 17.01 6.04 8.20
C ILE A 361 16.25 6.05 9.53
N ASP A 362 15.09 5.39 9.55
CA ASP A 362 14.30 5.32 10.77
C ASP A 362 14.89 4.27 11.71
N THR A 363 15.03 4.67 12.97
CA THR A 363 15.56 3.80 14.03
C THR A 363 14.57 3.77 15.19
N PRO A 364 14.73 2.85 16.15
CA PRO A 364 13.97 2.89 17.39
C PRO A 364 14.05 4.24 18.11
N ASP A 365 15.16 4.98 17.94
CA ASP A 365 15.30 6.34 18.47
C ASP A 365 14.37 7.34 17.77
N THR A 366 14.10 7.16 16.46
CA THR A 366 13.08 7.95 15.73
C THR A 366 11.69 7.73 16.34
N VAL A 367 11.30 6.47 16.57
CA VAL A 367 10.01 6.14 17.21
C VAL A 367 9.95 6.73 18.62
N SER A 368 11.03 6.62 19.40
CA SER A 368 11.09 7.20 20.75
C SER A 368 10.95 8.73 20.73
N SER A 369 11.53 9.39 19.73
CA SER A 369 11.47 10.84 19.56
C SER A 369 10.06 11.30 19.20
N LEU A 370 9.35 10.51 18.38
CA LEU A 370 7.94 10.75 18.05
C LEU A 370 7.03 10.57 19.27
N ILE A 371 7.27 9.54 20.10
CA ILE A 371 6.56 9.35 21.36
C ILE A 371 6.80 10.55 22.30
N GLY A 372 8.03 11.05 22.35
CA GLY A 372 8.43 12.19 23.16
C GLY A 372 8.45 11.90 24.67
N GLY A 373 8.65 12.97 25.45
CA GLY A 373 8.76 12.87 26.90
C GLY A 373 10.09 12.29 27.40
N LEU A 374 10.20 12.12 28.71
CA LEU A 374 11.35 11.46 29.33
C LEU A 374 11.18 9.93 29.27
N PRO A 375 12.26 9.15 29.13
CA PRO A 375 12.20 7.69 29.16
C PRO A 375 11.42 7.18 30.37
N GLN A 376 10.43 6.33 30.12
CA GLN A 376 9.64 5.61 31.12
C GLN A 376 9.85 4.10 30.90
N PRO A 377 10.93 3.51 31.45
CA PRO A 377 11.22 2.10 31.26
C PRO A 377 10.07 1.22 31.75
N GLY A 378 9.76 0.18 30.99
CA GLY A 378 8.73 -0.78 31.34
C GLY A 378 8.83 -2.05 30.53
N THR A 379 7.80 -2.87 30.69
CA THR A 379 7.69 -4.17 30.03
C THR A 379 6.35 -4.23 29.32
N ALA A 380 6.36 -4.63 28.06
CA ALA A 380 5.15 -4.80 27.27
C ALA A 380 4.24 -5.87 27.88
N PRO A 381 2.91 -5.76 27.72
CA PRO A 381 2.00 -6.80 28.20
C PRO A 381 2.29 -8.14 27.50
N THR A 382 1.82 -9.22 28.09
CA THR A 382 1.86 -10.53 27.43
C THR A 382 0.77 -10.58 26.35
N SER A 383 1.13 -11.09 25.18
CA SER A 383 0.17 -11.43 24.13
C SER A 383 -0.81 -12.49 24.66
N ASN A 384 -2.08 -12.32 24.30
CA ASN A 384 -3.17 -13.20 24.66
C ASN A 384 -4.08 -13.38 23.44
N ARG A 385 -4.20 -14.61 22.95
CA ARG A 385 -5.05 -14.99 21.82
C ARG A 385 -6.13 -15.93 22.34
N THR A 386 -7.38 -15.53 22.23
CA THR A 386 -8.53 -16.33 22.70
C THR A 386 -9.09 -17.27 21.63
N CYS A 387 -8.52 -17.24 20.42
CA CYS A 387 -8.85 -18.12 19.31
C CYS A 387 -7.67 -19.07 18.98
N ASN A 388 -7.98 -20.24 18.39
CA ASN A 388 -7.01 -21.32 18.14
C ASN A 388 -6.30 -21.19 16.79
#